data_AF-A0A358C9D9-F1
#
_entry.id   AF-A0A358C9D9-F1
#
_cell.length_a   1.000
_cell.length_b   1.000
_cell.length_c   1.000
_cell.angle_alpha   90.00
_cell.angle_beta   90.00
_cell.angle_gamma   90.00
#
_symmetry.space_group_name_H-M   'P 1'
#
loop_
_entity.id
_entity.type
_entity.pdbx_description
1 polymer ?
#
loop_
_entity_poly.entity_id
_entity_poly.type
_entity_poly.pdbx_seq_one_letter_code
_entity_poly.pdbx_strand_id
1 'polypeptide(L)'
;MCSVYNPAEVSVEPKWRRSLELLRHHPEHVQELYSEPGFQLACVYHPEVCQGPRILVTENFVLAYYGNIHEDRWLHVARGEALCRALLDVFLAQGVDSLKHLNGRYEVAIWDRRSRILRLVSDRFGANRHYYLRRPGTLHVACEIKALAVFLDRIEIDPAGLASLLSFGYHLGDLTILRDVRCLPQARHIEFRPASDTFEFESYWNYPYGESDPWIASEGELAEALYEHLARALKRRLHRVEKILLPMSGGLDSRTMAGLLAQSDFSGEVLSYSYGQSSSRDVRYGRAIARKLGYRHLHIPTPADFMTRHLEQAAWRFDSEWPADSNWGARFSHTHPILGDVRGFTVLSGFMGDSILGADRYHYRRRAGDIPLDAEQLAEIFFSAVRDMPIDGLLQQASSAEAESRIFAIVEETLAPLKDLVPFLALLRSELIHRQRRHTATVPQSVEHDLEAITPFLDTDVVDFATRIPLALFHNKLLYKHMIR
;
A
#
# COMPACT_ATOMS: atom_id res chain seq x y z
N MET A 1 -6.49 13.89 2.93
CA MET A 1 -6.89 14.16 4.32
C MET A 1 -8.34 14.66 4.31
N CYS A 2 -9.21 14.19 5.19
CA CYS A 2 -10.55 14.75 5.37
C CYS A 2 -10.91 14.92 6.85
N SER A 3 -11.80 15.85 7.17
CA SER A 3 -12.36 16.04 8.50
C SER A 3 -13.83 16.41 8.45
N VAL A 4 -14.62 15.69 9.22
CA VAL A 4 -16.00 16.05 9.56
C VAL A 4 -16.00 16.39 11.04
N TYR A 5 -16.55 17.54 11.42
CA TYR A 5 -16.49 18.05 12.79
C TYR A 5 -17.69 18.94 13.10
N ASN A 6 -17.90 19.24 14.38
CA ASN A 6 -18.91 20.21 14.79
C ASN A 6 -18.48 21.62 14.33
N PRO A 7 -19.26 22.35 13.50
CA PRO A 7 -18.91 23.69 13.05
C PRO A 7 -18.66 24.71 14.18
N ALA A 8 -19.19 24.47 15.38
CA ALA A 8 -18.96 25.33 16.55
C ALA A 8 -17.56 25.16 17.16
N GLU A 9 -16.83 24.09 16.81
CA GLU A 9 -15.51 23.79 17.34
C GLU A 9 -14.41 24.59 16.60
N VAL A 10 -14.14 25.80 17.09
CA VAL A 10 -13.17 26.72 16.48
C VAL A 10 -11.70 26.25 16.56
N SER A 11 -11.40 25.25 17.39
CA SER A 11 -10.04 24.71 17.57
C SER A 11 -9.58 23.84 16.40
N VAL A 12 -10.50 23.37 15.55
CA VAL A 12 -10.21 22.43 14.45
C VAL A 12 -9.41 23.11 13.35
N GLU A 13 -9.76 24.34 12.95
CA GLU A 13 -9.14 25.04 11.82
C GLU A 13 -7.61 25.23 12.00
N PRO A 14 -7.09 25.75 13.14
CA PRO A 14 -5.64 25.84 13.35
C PRO A 14 -4.93 24.48 13.36
N LYS A 15 -5.56 23.45 13.97
CA LYS A 15 -5.03 22.08 14.00
C LYS A 15 -4.94 21.50 12.58
N TRP A 16 -5.98 21.74 11.77
CA TRP A 16 -6.05 21.30 10.37
C TRP A 16 -4.93 21.92 9.52
N ARG A 17 -4.68 23.22 9.63
CA ARG A 17 -3.57 23.88 8.92
C ARG A 17 -2.21 23.29 9.28
N ARG A 18 -1.94 23.10 10.59
CA ARG A 18 -0.72 22.45 11.06
C ARG A 18 -0.59 21.02 10.51
N SER A 19 -1.71 20.30 10.40
CA SER A 19 -1.72 18.97 9.82
C SER A 19 -1.29 18.96 8.35
N LEU A 20 -1.79 19.90 7.55
CA LEU A 20 -1.42 20.03 6.14
C LEU A 20 0.06 20.32 5.93
N GLU A 21 0.68 21.10 6.83
CA GLU A 21 2.12 21.35 6.82
C GLU A 21 2.91 20.06 7.05
N LEU A 22 2.44 19.18 7.95
CA LEU A 22 3.08 17.89 8.22
C LEU A 22 2.97 16.90 7.04
N LEU A 23 1.98 17.07 6.17
CA LEU A 23 1.80 16.26 4.96
C LEU A 23 2.65 16.75 3.77
N ARG A 24 3.33 17.90 3.91
CA ARG A 24 4.16 18.47 2.84
C ARG A 24 5.58 17.90 2.91
N HIS A 25 5.85 16.87 2.11
CA HIS A 25 7.16 16.20 2.07
C HIS A 25 8.13 16.78 1.05
N HIS A 26 7.61 17.50 0.06
CA HIS A 26 8.40 18.13 -1.00
C HIS A 26 8.05 19.62 -1.12
N PRO A 27 9.02 20.52 -1.37
CA PRO A 27 8.74 21.94 -1.55
C PRO A 27 7.76 22.26 -2.68
N GLU A 28 7.73 21.42 -3.73
CA GLU A 28 6.85 21.57 -4.90
C GLU A 28 5.48 20.91 -4.71
N HIS A 29 5.18 20.34 -3.53
CA HIS A 29 3.85 19.78 -3.26
C HIS A 29 2.76 20.82 -3.39
N VAL A 30 1.75 20.47 -4.17
CA VAL A 30 0.51 21.24 -4.33
C VAL A 30 -0.42 20.84 -3.19
N GLN A 31 -1.06 21.85 -2.58
CA GLN A 31 -2.14 21.67 -1.62
C GLN A 31 -3.42 22.17 -2.24
N GLU A 32 -4.33 21.23 -2.51
CA GLU A 32 -5.66 21.52 -3.01
C GLU A 32 -6.67 21.30 -1.89
N LEU A 33 -7.47 22.33 -1.60
CA LEU A 33 -8.26 22.41 -0.39
C LEU A 33 -9.72 22.70 -0.71
N TYR A 34 -10.62 22.05 0.03
CA TYR A 34 -12.03 22.41 0.12
C TYR A 34 -12.44 22.52 1.59
N SER A 35 -13.23 23.53 1.90
CA SER A 35 -13.81 23.69 3.23
C SER A 35 -15.19 24.30 3.14
N GLU A 36 -16.10 23.77 3.95
CA GLU A 36 -17.37 24.39 4.31
C GLU A 36 -17.61 24.15 5.81
N PRO A 37 -18.54 24.86 6.48
CA PRO A 37 -18.77 24.66 7.91
C PRO A 37 -18.94 23.16 8.25
N GLY A 38 -18.12 22.62 9.15
CA GLY A 38 -18.16 21.21 9.59
C GLY A 38 -17.58 20.17 8.62
N PHE A 39 -17.00 20.58 7.48
CA PHE A 39 -16.30 19.67 6.58
C PHE A 39 -15.06 20.30 5.95
N GLN A 40 -13.97 19.54 5.96
CA GLN A 40 -12.70 19.91 5.35
C GLN A 40 -12.11 18.73 4.57
N LEU A 41 -11.54 19.03 3.42
CA LEU A 41 -10.93 18.05 2.53
C LEU A 41 -9.68 18.66 1.91
N ALA A 42 -8.62 17.85 1.85
CA ALA A 42 -7.37 18.27 1.24
C ALA A 42 -6.69 17.11 0.49
N CYS A 43 -6.20 17.43 -0.70
CA CYS A 43 -5.30 16.60 -1.48
C CYS A 43 -3.92 17.27 -1.48
N VAL A 44 -2.90 16.55 -0.99
CA VAL A 44 -1.50 16.98 -1.04
C VAL A 44 -0.76 16.02 -1.95
N TYR A 45 -0.15 16.53 -3.02
CA TYR A 45 0.50 15.69 -4.03
C TYR A 45 1.63 16.41 -4.74
N HIS A 46 2.56 15.64 -5.32
CA HIS A 46 3.61 16.16 -6.19
C HIS A 46 3.08 16.38 -7.63
N PRO A 47 3.46 17.47 -8.32
CA PRO A 47 3.06 17.72 -9.71
C PRO A 47 3.45 16.62 -10.71
N GLU A 48 4.56 15.91 -10.43
CA GLU A 48 5.01 14.76 -11.23
C GLU A 48 4.07 13.53 -11.09
N VAL A 49 3.27 13.46 -10.03
CA VAL A 49 2.31 12.37 -9.80
C VAL A 49 0.95 12.70 -10.41
N CYS A 50 0.54 13.96 -10.32
CA CYS A 50 -0.73 14.41 -10.85
C CYS A 50 -0.64 15.83 -11.37
N GLN A 51 -1.03 15.99 -12.64
CA GLN A 51 -1.23 17.28 -13.26
C GLN A 51 -2.74 17.55 -13.28
N GLY A 52 -3.18 18.56 -12.51
CA GLY A 52 -4.58 18.98 -12.43
C GLY A 52 -5.29 18.67 -11.12
N PRO A 53 -6.46 19.27 -10.88
CA PRO A 53 -7.17 19.21 -9.61
C PRO A 53 -7.72 17.82 -9.33
N ARG A 54 -7.58 17.37 -8.08
CA ARG A 54 -8.07 16.10 -7.55
C ARG A 54 -9.35 16.27 -6.74
N ILE A 55 -9.85 17.48 -6.56
CA ILE A 55 -11.11 17.80 -5.91
C ILE A 55 -12.09 18.36 -6.96
N LEU A 56 -13.24 17.71 -7.09
CA LEU A 56 -14.37 18.19 -7.87
C LEU A 56 -15.47 18.66 -6.92
N VAL A 57 -15.84 19.93 -7.05
CA VAL A 57 -16.96 20.54 -6.32
C VAL A 57 -18.13 20.72 -7.27
N THR A 58 -19.29 20.22 -6.86
CA THR A 58 -20.57 20.41 -7.55
C THR A 58 -21.57 21.03 -6.58
N GLU A 59 -22.80 21.30 -7.05
CA GLU A 59 -23.87 21.78 -6.19
C GLU A 59 -24.13 20.82 -5.01
N ASN A 60 -24.18 19.51 -5.27
CA ASN A 60 -24.59 18.51 -4.28
C ASN A 60 -23.43 17.73 -3.65
N PHE A 61 -22.30 17.62 -4.34
CA PHE A 61 -21.20 16.74 -3.93
C PHE A 61 -19.85 17.43 -4.00
N VAL A 62 -18.98 17.02 -3.07
CA VAL A 62 -17.52 17.22 -3.19
C VAL A 62 -16.90 15.83 -3.32
N LEU A 63 -16.26 15.57 -4.45
CA LEU A 63 -15.54 14.32 -4.69
C LEU A 63 -14.04 14.61 -4.72
N ALA A 64 -13.24 13.80 -4.06
CA ALA A 64 -11.80 13.78 -4.27
C ALA A 64 -11.28 12.37 -4.47
N TYR A 65 -10.19 12.23 -5.23
CA TYR A 65 -9.49 10.95 -5.36
C TYR A 65 -7.98 11.08 -5.11
N TYR A 66 -7.42 10.09 -4.42
CA TYR A 66 -5.99 9.94 -4.18
C TYR A 66 -5.50 8.62 -4.81
N GLY A 67 -4.25 8.59 -5.28
CA GLY A 67 -3.69 7.43 -6.00
C GLY A 67 -3.99 7.42 -7.51
N ASN A 68 -3.92 6.23 -8.12
CA ASN A 68 -4.01 5.97 -9.56
C ASN A 68 -5.06 4.90 -9.87
N ILE A 69 -5.82 5.12 -10.94
CA ILE A 69 -6.86 4.23 -11.46
C ILE A 69 -6.51 3.90 -12.91
N HIS A 70 -6.54 2.61 -13.26
CA HIS A 70 -6.10 2.04 -14.52
C HIS A 70 -7.22 1.24 -15.20
N GLU A 71 -8.40 1.87 -15.27
CA GLU A 71 -9.57 1.34 -15.97
C GLU A 71 -9.43 1.54 -17.48
N ASP A 72 -9.64 0.47 -18.27
CA ASP A 72 -9.56 0.54 -19.74
C ASP A 72 -10.56 1.57 -20.31
N ARG A 73 -11.77 1.66 -19.71
CA ARG A 73 -12.79 2.66 -20.09
C ARG A 73 -12.36 4.11 -19.88
N TRP A 74 -11.36 4.36 -19.04
CA TRP A 74 -10.86 5.69 -18.71
C TRP A 74 -9.44 5.94 -19.20
N LEU A 75 -8.89 5.04 -20.03
CA LEU A 75 -7.53 5.16 -20.55
C LEU A 75 -7.28 6.52 -21.21
N HIS A 76 -8.23 7.00 -22.01
CA HIS A 76 -8.14 8.28 -22.72
C HIS A 76 -8.66 9.49 -21.92
N VAL A 77 -9.29 9.27 -20.77
CA VAL A 77 -9.76 10.35 -19.90
C VAL A 77 -8.53 11.07 -19.32
N ALA A 78 -8.54 12.41 -19.35
CA ALA A 78 -7.48 13.20 -18.74
C ALA A 78 -7.48 12.98 -17.21
N ARG A 79 -6.29 12.95 -16.60
CA ARG A 79 -6.19 12.91 -15.13
C ARG A 79 -6.71 14.22 -14.52
N GLY A 80 -6.93 14.22 -13.21
CA GLY A 80 -7.48 15.38 -12.49
C GLY A 80 -8.99 15.49 -12.66
N GLU A 81 -9.48 16.69 -12.99
CA GLU A 81 -10.92 16.99 -12.96
C GLU A 81 -11.77 16.06 -13.83
N ALA A 82 -11.30 15.72 -15.03
CA ALA A 82 -12.05 14.86 -15.95
C ALA A 82 -12.24 13.44 -15.37
N LEU A 83 -11.22 12.90 -14.68
CA LEU A 83 -11.35 11.63 -13.96
C LEU A 83 -12.26 11.77 -12.74
N CYS A 84 -12.18 12.87 -11.99
CA CYS A 84 -13.14 13.15 -10.90
C CYS A 84 -14.59 13.15 -11.40
N ARG A 85 -14.85 13.76 -12.56
CA ARG A 85 -16.18 13.77 -13.18
C ARG A 85 -16.62 12.37 -13.58
N ALA A 86 -15.75 11.60 -14.24
CA ALA A 86 -16.05 10.21 -14.60
C ALA A 86 -16.35 9.33 -13.38
N LEU A 87 -15.63 9.52 -12.27
CA LEU A 87 -15.89 8.83 -10.99
C LEU A 87 -17.25 9.26 -10.39
N LEU A 88 -17.57 10.55 -10.44
CA LEU A 88 -18.85 11.05 -9.95
C LEU A 88 -20.01 10.51 -10.79
N ASP A 89 -19.86 10.45 -12.12
CA ASP A 89 -20.91 9.97 -13.03
C ASP A 89 -21.26 8.50 -12.75
N VAL A 90 -20.27 7.63 -12.55
CA VAL A 90 -20.54 6.22 -12.20
C VAL A 90 -21.15 6.08 -10.81
N PHE A 91 -20.69 6.89 -9.84
CA PHE A 91 -21.27 6.94 -8.50
C PHE A 91 -22.75 7.36 -8.53
N LEU A 92 -23.10 8.38 -9.31
CA LEU A 92 -24.48 8.84 -9.45
C LEU A 92 -25.37 7.82 -10.15
N ALA A 93 -24.84 7.09 -11.13
CA ALA A 93 -25.59 6.10 -11.89
C ALA A 93 -25.81 4.78 -11.14
N GLN A 94 -24.83 4.35 -10.33
CA GLN A 94 -24.76 2.97 -9.79
C GLN A 94 -24.49 2.92 -8.28
N GLY A 95 -24.37 4.07 -7.62
CA GLY A 95 -24.06 4.14 -6.20
C GLY A 95 -22.60 3.81 -5.87
N VAL A 96 -22.34 3.58 -4.59
CA VAL A 96 -20.99 3.39 -4.05
C VAL A 96 -20.30 2.12 -4.54
N ASP A 97 -21.08 1.09 -4.89
CA ASP A 97 -20.54 -0.19 -5.37
C ASP A 97 -19.76 -0.05 -6.69
N SER A 98 -20.11 0.95 -7.51
CA SER A 98 -19.37 1.27 -8.74
C SER A 98 -17.91 1.69 -8.51
N LEU A 99 -17.56 2.02 -7.26
CA LEU A 99 -16.23 2.43 -6.84
C LEU A 99 -15.48 1.33 -6.07
N LYS A 100 -16.11 0.18 -5.79
CA LYS A 100 -15.51 -0.90 -4.97
C LYS A 100 -14.56 -1.82 -5.76
N HIS A 101 -14.61 -1.85 -7.08
CA HIS A 101 -13.85 -2.85 -7.86
C HIS A 101 -13.04 -2.25 -9.00
N LEU A 102 -12.64 -0.98 -8.88
CA LEU A 102 -11.81 -0.36 -9.92
C LEU A 102 -10.40 -0.95 -9.89
N ASN A 103 -9.78 -1.08 -11.05
CA ASN A 103 -8.39 -1.50 -11.16
C ASN A 103 -7.47 -0.33 -10.80
N GLY A 104 -6.72 -0.46 -9.71
CA GLY A 104 -5.73 0.53 -9.32
C GLY A 104 -5.46 0.55 -7.83
N ARG A 105 -4.76 1.59 -7.41
CA ARG A 105 -4.49 1.91 -6.01
C ARG A 105 -5.07 3.29 -5.76
N TYR A 106 -6.20 3.36 -5.09
CA TYR A 106 -6.97 4.58 -5.00
C TYR A 106 -7.75 4.70 -3.71
N GLU A 107 -8.15 5.92 -3.44
CA GLU A 107 -9.08 6.30 -2.38
C GLU A 107 -9.98 7.37 -2.95
N VAL A 108 -11.30 7.18 -2.84
CA VAL A 108 -12.29 8.16 -3.25
C VAL A 108 -13.02 8.65 -2.00
N ALA A 109 -13.00 9.96 -1.78
CA ALA A 109 -13.79 10.62 -0.76
C ALA A 109 -14.96 11.34 -1.42
N ILE A 110 -16.18 11.10 -0.93
CA ILE A 110 -17.40 11.74 -1.41
C ILE A 110 -18.11 12.35 -0.23
N TRP A 111 -18.25 13.67 -0.25
CA TRP A 111 -19.06 14.40 0.70
C TRP A 111 -20.37 14.82 0.03
N ASP A 112 -21.48 14.27 0.54
CA ASP A 112 -22.81 14.73 0.19
C ASP A 112 -23.14 15.98 1.01
N ARG A 113 -23.23 17.13 0.33
CA ARG A 113 -23.40 18.44 0.95
C ARG A 113 -24.79 18.61 1.54
N ARG A 114 -25.80 17.90 1.00
CA ARG A 114 -27.19 17.99 1.44
C ARG A 114 -27.46 17.09 2.63
N SER A 115 -27.08 15.81 2.53
CA SER A 115 -27.31 14.84 3.60
C SER A 115 -26.22 14.84 4.65
N ARG A 116 -25.09 15.53 4.41
CA ARG A 116 -23.95 15.66 5.31
C ARG A 116 -23.34 14.30 5.65
N ILE A 117 -23.19 13.46 4.62
CA ILE A 117 -22.62 12.11 4.73
C ILE A 117 -21.26 12.12 4.05
N LEU A 118 -20.24 11.65 4.78
CA LEU A 118 -18.93 11.35 4.21
C LEU A 118 -18.89 9.88 3.83
N ARG A 119 -18.55 9.60 2.58
CA ARG A 119 -18.21 8.27 2.07
C ARG A 119 -16.73 8.20 1.73
N LEU A 120 -16.05 7.16 2.17
CA LEU A 120 -14.68 6.85 1.79
C LEU A 120 -14.63 5.45 1.19
N VAL A 121 -14.08 5.30 0.00
CA VAL A 121 -13.94 4.01 -0.68
C VAL A 121 -12.48 3.82 -1.10
N SER A 122 -11.84 2.73 -0.69
CA SER A 122 -10.47 2.39 -1.09
C SER A 122 -10.44 1.32 -2.18
N ASP A 123 -9.27 1.12 -2.77
CA ASP A 123 -8.96 -0.08 -3.56
C ASP A 123 -9.01 -1.38 -2.74
N ARG A 124 -9.03 -2.52 -3.45
CA ARG A 124 -9.09 -3.88 -2.91
C ARG A 124 -7.94 -4.20 -1.96
N PHE A 125 -6.75 -3.64 -2.20
CA PHE A 125 -5.52 -4.07 -1.54
C PHE A 125 -5.18 -3.20 -0.33
N GLY A 126 -5.85 -2.05 -0.16
CA GLY A 126 -5.50 -1.07 0.87
C GLY A 126 -4.09 -0.52 0.65
N ALA A 127 -3.67 -0.41 -0.61
CA ALA A 127 -2.29 -0.09 -0.94
C ALA A 127 -1.93 1.39 -0.67
N ASN A 128 -2.93 2.24 -0.39
CA ASN A 128 -2.75 3.54 0.25
C ASN A 128 -3.10 3.46 1.74
N ARG A 129 -2.12 3.73 2.61
CA ARG A 129 -2.41 3.79 4.03
C ARG A 129 -3.27 5.00 4.34
N HIS A 130 -4.28 4.77 5.15
CA HIS A 130 -5.04 5.80 5.83
C HIS A 130 -5.27 5.40 7.27
N TYR A 131 -5.37 6.41 8.10
CA TYR A 131 -5.61 6.33 9.51
C TYR A 131 -6.80 7.20 9.84
N TYR A 132 -7.47 6.91 10.94
CA TYR A 132 -8.55 7.73 11.43
C TYR A 132 -8.41 7.98 12.94
N LEU A 133 -8.93 9.14 13.34
CA LEU A 133 -9.16 9.53 14.72
C LEU A 133 -10.63 9.92 14.83
N ARG A 134 -11.34 9.26 15.75
CA ARG A 134 -12.76 9.51 15.99
C ARG A 134 -13.00 10.08 17.38
N ARG A 135 -13.93 11.02 17.45
CA ARG A 135 -14.53 11.59 18.67
C ARG A 135 -16.05 11.71 18.43
N PRO A 136 -16.87 11.92 19.47
CA PRO A 136 -18.32 12.07 19.28
C PRO A 136 -18.65 13.14 18.22
N GLY A 137 -19.27 12.73 17.11
CA GLY A 137 -19.66 13.63 16.03
C GLY A 137 -18.49 14.16 15.16
N THR A 138 -17.26 13.70 15.40
CA THR A 138 -16.06 14.16 14.70
C THR A 138 -15.25 12.97 14.17
N LEU A 139 -14.84 13.07 12.91
CA LEU A 139 -13.99 12.09 12.24
C LEU A 139 -12.88 12.81 11.47
N HIS A 140 -11.63 12.52 11.83
CA HIS A 140 -10.45 12.95 11.09
C HIS A 140 -9.83 11.75 10.38
N VAL A 141 -9.50 11.88 9.10
CA VAL A 141 -8.83 10.82 8.31
C VAL A 141 -7.65 11.41 7.56
N ALA A 142 -6.50 10.73 7.62
CA ALA A 142 -5.28 11.15 6.93
C ALA A 142 -4.47 9.94 6.45
N CYS A 143 -3.60 10.15 5.45
CA CYS A 143 -2.71 9.10 4.96
C CYS A 143 -1.52 8.81 5.89
N GLU A 144 -1.31 9.65 6.90
CA GLU A 144 -0.15 9.63 7.80
C GLU A 144 -0.60 9.98 9.22
N ILE A 145 -0.04 9.28 10.22
CA ILE A 145 -0.43 9.37 11.63
C ILE A 145 -0.08 10.74 12.21
N LYS A 146 1.08 11.31 11.84
CA LYS A 146 1.48 12.64 12.32
C LYS A 146 0.46 13.74 11.98
N ALA A 147 -0.27 13.57 10.89
CA ALA A 147 -1.34 14.49 10.50
C ALA A 147 -2.57 14.40 11.43
N LEU A 148 -2.77 13.26 12.10
CA LEU A 148 -3.83 13.09 13.10
C LEU A 148 -3.38 13.42 14.51
N ALA A 149 -2.09 13.29 14.81
CA ALA A 149 -1.51 13.56 16.12
C ALA A 149 -1.80 15.00 16.62
N VAL A 150 -1.95 15.97 15.72
CA VAL A 150 -2.26 17.37 16.08
C VAL A 150 -3.68 17.56 16.64
N PHE A 151 -4.57 16.60 16.44
CA PHE A 151 -5.93 16.61 16.98
C PHE A 151 -6.04 15.96 18.36
N LEU A 152 -5.01 15.22 18.79
CA LEU A 152 -4.97 14.61 20.10
C LEU A 152 -4.73 15.67 21.19
N ASP A 153 -5.45 15.53 22.29
CA ASP A 153 -5.21 16.36 23.49
C ASP A 153 -3.90 15.94 24.18
N ARG A 154 -3.57 14.65 24.10
CA ARG A 154 -2.33 14.05 24.60
C ARG A 154 -1.85 12.95 23.66
N ILE A 155 -0.55 12.93 23.39
CA ILE A 155 0.08 11.82 22.67
C ILE A 155 0.33 10.69 23.67
N GLU A 156 -0.36 9.58 23.48
CA GLU A 156 -0.18 8.35 24.26
C GLU A 156 0.23 7.20 23.35
N ILE A 157 1.25 6.45 23.77
CA ILE A 157 1.68 5.24 23.08
C ILE A 157 0.68 4.12 23.37
N ASP A 158 0.26 3.40 22.33
CA ASP A 158 -0.52 2.17 22.49
C ASP A 158 0.40 1.01 22.89
N PRO A 159 0.23 0.39 24.08
CA PRO A 159 1.05 -0.75 24.48
C PRO A 159 0.97 -1.92 23.49
N ALA A 160 -0.22 -2.21 22.94
CA ALA A 160 -0.40 -3.26 21.94
C ALA A 160 0.27 -2.89 20.61
N GLY A 161 0.14 -1.62 20.20
CA GLY A 161 0.82 -1.09 19.02
C GLY A 161 2.34 -1.26 19.14
N LEU A 162 2.92 -0.76 20.22
CA LEU A 162 4.36 -0.88 20.49
C LEU A 162 4.80 -2.35 20.56
N ALA A 163 4.09 -3.20 21.31
CA ALA A 163 4.42 -4.62 21.44
C ALA A 163 4.36 -5.35 20.08
N SER A 164 3.39 -5.03 19.22
CA SER A 164 3.29 -5.62 17.88
C SER A 164 4.45 -5.18 16.98
N LEU A 165 4.76 -3.89 16.92
CA LEU A 165 5.88 -3.36 16.14
C LEU A 165 7.20 -3.99 16.57
N LEU A 166 7.42 -4.10 17.87
CA LEU A 166 8.61 -4.70 18.46
C LEU A 166 8.68 -6.21 18.17
N SER A 167 7.59 -6.94 18.38
CA SER A 167 7.58 -8.41 18.22
C SER A 167 7.69 -8.84 16.76
N PHE A 168 7.06 -8.10 15.84
CA PHE A 168 6.83 -8.53 14.47
C PHE A 168 7.50 -7.66 13.41
N GLY A 169 7.99 -6.46 13.78
CA GLY A 169 8.46 -5.45 12.85
C GLY A 169 7.33 -4.68 12.14
N TYR A 170 6.07 -4.88 12.55
CA TYR A 170 4.88 -4.23 11.99
C TYR A 170 3.70 -4.24 12.97
N HIS A 171 2.75 -3.32 12.78
CA HIS A 171 1.52 -3.26 13.57
C HIS A 171 0.47 -4.28 13.09
N LEU A 172 -0.19 -4.95 14.03
CA LEU A 172 -1.30 -5.89 13.74
C LEU A 172 -2.66 -5.20 13.65
N GLY A 173 -3.61 -5.85 12.98
CA GLY A 173 -5.02 -5.42 12.95
C GLY A 173 -5.18 -3.97 12.49
N ASP A 174 -5.82 -3.15 13.31
CA ASP A 174 -5.99 -1.70 13.14
C ASP A 174 -5.04 -0.88 14.04
N LEU A 175 -4.12 -1.52 14.76
CA LEU A 175 -3.22 -0.87 15.71
C LEU A 175 -2.33 0.15 15.00
N THR A 176 -1.92 1.16 15.77
CA THR A 176 -0.83 2.08 15.43
C THR A 176 -0.01 2.33 16.69
N ILE A 177 1.10 3.07 16.56
CA ILE A 177 1.88 3.48 17.73
C ILE A 177 1.11 4.41 18.67
N LEU A 178 0.07 5.11 18.19
CA LEU A 178 -0.75 6.04 18.97
C LEU A 178 -2.06 5.39 19.41
N ARG A 179 -2.39 5.49 20.71
CA ARG A 179 -3.56 4.81 21.31
C ARG A 179 -4.90 5.14 20.62
N ASP A 180 -5.09 6.41 20.28
CA ASP A 180 -6.37 6.92 19.75
C ASP A 180 -6.45 6.93 18.22
N VAL A 181 -5.37 6.59 17.53
CA VAL A 181 -5.32 6.57 16.08
C VAL A 181 -5.34 5.12 15.61
N ARG A 182 -6.24 4.81 14.69
CA ARG A 182 -6.41 3.47 14.13
C ARG A 182 -6.13 3.48 12.63
N CYS A 183 -5.49 2.43 12.14
CA CYS A 183 -5.27 2.23 10.72
C CYS A 183 -6.52 1.63 10.08
N LEU A 184 -6.95 2.21 8.98
CA LEU A 184 -8.07 1.68 8.23
C LEU A 184 -7.70 0.36 7.51
N PRO A 185 -8.64 -0.59 7.32
CA PRO A 185 -8.36 -1.85 6.63
C PRO A 185 -8.30 -1.65 5.11
N GLN A 186 -7.95 -2.72 4.40
CA GLN A 186 -8.06 -2.80 2.94
C GLN A 186 -9.52 -2.91 2.48
N ALA A 187 -9.77 -2.72 1.17
CA ALA A 187 -11.08 -2.91 0.54
C ALA A 187 -12.25 -2.30 1.32
N ARG A 188 -12.09 -1.05 1.75
CA ARG A 188 -13.03 -0.44 2.68
C ARG A 188 -14.04 0.44 1.98
N HIS A 189 -15.25 0.42 2.53
CA HIS A 189 -16.25 1.45 2.37
C HIS A 189 -16.64 1.95 3.77
N ILE A 190 -16.52 3.26 3.98
CA ILE A 190 -16.90 3.92 5.23
C ILE A 190 -18.00 4.92 4.94
N GLU A 191 -19.06 4.91 5.74
CA GLU A 191 -20.03 5.98 5.84
C GLU A 191 -19.96 6.63 7.22
N PHE A 192 -19.84 7.96 7.25
CA PHE A 192 -19.90 8.73 8.48
C PHE A 192 -20.99 9.79 8.43
N ARG A 193 -21.85 9.79 9.47
CA ARG A 193 -22.97 10.71 9.65
C ARG A 193 -22.78 11.46 10.98
N PRO A 194 -22.32 12.72 10.96
CA PRO A 194 -21.96 13.44 12.18
C PRO A 194 -23.16 13.70 13.09
N ALA A 195 -24.35 13.92 12.53
CA ALA A 195 -25.56 14.26 13.30
C ALA A 195 -26.05 13.11 14.20
N SER A 196 -25.87 11.87 13.76
CA SER A 196 -26.23 10.67 14.52
C SER A 196 -25.02 9.96 15.14
N ASP A 197 -23.81 10.51 14.94
CA ASP A 197 -22.53 9.87 15.26
C ASP A 197 -22.44 8.41 14.73
N THR A 198 -23.01 8.17 13.56
CA THR A 198 -22.98 6.85 12.92
C THR A 198 -21.70 6.70 12.12
N PHE A 199 -20.90 5.70 12.47
CA PHE A 199 -19.71 5.28 11.73
C PHE A 199 -19.91 3.83 11.28
N GLU A 200 -20.21 3.66 10.00
CA GLU A 200 -20.39 2.35 9.38
C GLU A 200 -19.15 2.02 8.55
N PHE A 201 -18.72 0.78 8.67
CA PHE A 201 -17.54 0.26 8.00
C PHE A 201 -17.88 -1.09 7.38
N GLU A 202 -17.48 -1.27 6.12
CA GLU A 202 -17.63 -2.50 5.36
C GLU A 202 -16.29 -2.82 4.68
N SER A 203 -15.76 -4.03 4.90
CA SER A 203 -14.70 -4.59 4.06
C SER A 203 -15.36 -5.38 2.93
N TYR A 204 -15.39 -4.83 1.73
CA TYR A 204 -16.14 -5.42 0.61
C TYR A 204 -15.37 -6.52 -0.13
N TRP A 205 -14.07 -6.66 0.12
CA TRP A 205 -13.23 -7.66 -0.56
C TRP A 205 -12.10 -8.18 0.35
N ASN A 206 -11.66 -9.41 0.11
CA ASN A 206 -10.46 -9.99 0.68
C ASN A 206 -9.81 -10.96 -0.33
N TYR A 207 -8.55 -11.35 -0.12
CA TYR A 207 -7.84 -12.28 -1.01
C TYR A 207 -8.44 -13.68 -0.92
N PRO A 208 -9.05 -14.23 -2.00
CA PRO A 208 -9.75 -15.51 -1.97
C PRO A 208 -8.81 -16.72 -2.13
N TYR A 209 -7.58 -16.62 -1.63
CA TYR A 209 -6.62 -17.74 -1.69
C TYR A 209 -7.19 -18.98 -0.99
N GLY A 210 -7.33 -20.06 -1.73
CA GLY A 210 -7.87 -21.33 -1.24
C GLY A 210 -9.40 -21.39 -1.11
N GLU A 211 -10.12 -20.33 -1.48
CA GLU A 211 -11.60 -20.31 -1.49
C GLU A 211 -12.19 -20.63 -2.87
N SER A 212 -11.39 -20.48 -3.93
CA SER A 212 -11.81 -20.71 -5.31
C SER A 212 -11.12 -21.94 -5.91
N ASP A 213 -11.82 -22.59 -6.83
CA ASP A 213 -11.24 -23.70 -7.59
C ASP A 213 -10.00 -23.24 -8.38
N PRO A 214 -8.89 -23.98 -8.25
CA PRO A 214 -7.67 -23.64 -8.97
C PRO A 214 -7.87 -23.80 -10.47
N TRP A 215 -7.04 -23.10 -11.25
CA TRP A 215 -7.03 -23.26 -12.70
C TRP A 215 -6.70 -24.71 -13.10
N ILE A 216 -7.43 -25.22 -14.09
CA ILE A 216 -7.21 -26.54 -14.68
C ILE A 216 -6.53 -26.35 -16.04
N ALA A 217 -5.20 -26.32 -16.04
CA ALA A 217 -4.37 -26.20 -17.22
C ALA A 217 -2.95 -26.73 -16.91
N SER A 218 -2.15 -26.94 -17.96
CA SER A 218 -0.74 -27.31 -17.81
C SER A 218 0.09 -26.18 -17.20
N GLU A 219 1.24 -26.51 -16.62
CA GLU A 219 2.18 -25.52 -16.06
C GLU A 219 2.60 -24.47 -17.11
N GLY A 220 2.81 -24.90 -18.36
CA GLY A 220 3.19 -24.01 -19.46
C GLY A 220 2.07 -23.04 -19.86
N GLU A 221 0.83 -23.52 -19.96
CA GLU A 221 -0.33 -22.66 -20.23
C GLU A 221 -0.56 -21.63 -19.12
N LEU A 222 -0.40 -22.04 -17.86
CA LEU A 222 -0.50 -21.12 -16.73
C LEU A 222 0.65 -20.11 -16.68
N ALA A 223 1.86 -20.50 -17.11
CA ALA A 223 3.00 -19.60 -17.17
C ALA A 223 2.79 -18.54 -18.25
N GLU A 224 2.30 -18.93 -19.43
CA GLU A 224 1.93 -18.00 -20.50
C GLU A 224 0.81 -17.06 -20.04
N ALA A 225 -0.24 -17.58 -19.41
CA ALA A 225 -1.33 -16.74 -18.89
C ALA A 225 -0.84 -15.71 -17.85
N LEU A 226 0.08 -16.11 -16.95
CA LEU A 226 0.69 -15.18 -15.99
C LEU A 226 1.47 -14.07 -16.71
N TYR A 227 2.23 -14.42 -17.74
CA TYR A 227 2.93 -13.45 -18.59
C TYR A 227 1.95 -12.47 -19.24
N GLU A 228 0.89 -12.97 -19.87
CA GLU A 228 -0.12 -12.14 -20.54
C GLU A 228 -0.82 -11.17 -19.56
N HIS A 229 -1.18 -11.63 -18.37
CA HIS A 229 -1.78 -10.79 -17.33
C HIS A 229 -0.83 -9.67 -16.88
N LEU A 230 0.44 -9.99 -16.61
CA LEU A 230 1.44 -9.00 -16.22
C LEU A 230 1.77 -8.02 -17.36
N ALA A 231 1.88 -8.51 -18.60
CA ALA A 231 2.11 -7.68 -19.78
C ALA A 231 0.95 -6.70 -20.01
N ARG A 232 -0.30 -7.15 -19.86
CA ARG A 232 -1.48 -6.28 -19.93
C ARG A 232 -1.51 -5.26 -18.79
N ALA A 233 -1.22 -5.69 -17.56
CA ALA A 233 -1.15 -4.83 -16.40
C ALA A 233 -0.09 -3.72 -16.57
N LEU A 234 1.07 -4.06 -17.14
CA LEU A 234 2.12 -3.10 -17.48
C LEU A 234 1.65 -2.15 -18.59
N LYS A 235 1.09 -2.66 -19.69
CA LYS A 235 0.61 -1.86 -20.82
C LYS A 235 -0.39 -0.77 -20.40
N ARG A 236 -1.37 -1.10 -19.54
CA ARG A 236 -2.33 -0.12 -18.99
C ARG A 236 -1.65 1.01 -18.20
N ARG A 237 -0.54 0.70 -17.53
CA ARG A 237 0.21 1.62 -16.65
C ARG A 237 1.28 2.43 -17.39
N LEU A 238 1.70 2.00 -18.57
CA LEU A 238 2.66 2.74 -19.41
C LEU A 238 2.01 3.86 -20.24
N HIS A 239 0.68 3.97 -20.22
CA HIS A 239 -0.02 5.03 -20.94
C HIS A 239 0.40 6.42 -20.42
N ARG A 240 0.88 7.29 -21.33
CA ARG A 240 1.44 8.62 -21.04
C ARG A 240 2.75 8.62 -20.24
N VAL A 241 3.45 7.49 -20.21
CA VAL A 241 4.79 7.43 -19.62
C VAL A 241 5.83 7.59 -20.71
N GLU A 242 6.73 8.57 -20.54
CA GLU A 242 7.82 8.84 -21.49
C GLU A 242 9.19 8.43 -20.94
N LYS A 243 9.33 8.38 -19.62
CA LYS A 243 10.58 8.03 -18.94
C LYS A 243 10.32 7.09 -17.78
N ILE A 244 11.10 6.02 -17.70
CA ILE A 244 11.01 5.01 -16.66
C ILE A 244 12.25 5.06 -15.79
N LEU A 245 12.03 5.17 -14.49
CA LEU A 245 13.05 4.98 -13.47
C LEU A 245 12.84 3.57 -12.89
N LEU A 246 13.80 2.68 -13.12
CA LEU A 246 13.65 1.25 -12.84
C LEU A 246 14.58 0.81 -11.70
N PRO A 247 14.06 0.63 -10.47
CA PRO A 247 14.80 0.03 -9.38
C PRO A 247 15.09 -1.44 -9.73
N MET A 248 16.36 -1.77 -9.87
CA MET A 248 16.83 -3.09 -10.26
C MET A 248 17.46 -3.79 -9.07
N SER A 249 16.99 -5.00 -8.81
CA SER A 249 17.61 -5.96 -7.90
C SER A 249 17.94 -7.26 -8.64
N GLY A 250 18.58 -8.20 -7.96
CA GLY A 250 18.70 -9.57 -8.46
C GLY A 250 17.44 -10.41 -8.25
N GLY A 251 16.38 -9.84 -7.67
CA GLY A 251 15.11 -10.52 -7.38
C GLY A 251 14.36 -10.96 -8.63
N LEU A 252 13.36 -11.83 -8.47
CA LEU A 252 12.50 -12.23 -9.59
C LEU A 252 11.63 -11.04 -10.04
N ASP A 253 11.06 -10.30 -9.08
CA ASP A 253 10.16 -9.16 -9.33
C ASP A 253 10.75 -8.07 -10.21
N SER A 254 11.92 -7.56 -9.85
CA SER A 254 12.60 -6.52 -10.65
C SER A 254 13.05 -7.05 -12.02
N ARG A 255 13.48 -8.32 -12.11
CA ARG A 255 13.81 -8.97 -13.38
C ARG A 255 12.59 -9.09 -14.29
N THR A 256 11.44 -9.47 -13.74
CA THR A 256 10.19 -9.57 -14.46
C THR A 256 9.78 -8.21 -15.02
N MET A 257 9.79 -7.17 -14.20
CA MET A 257 9.46 -5.81 -14.68
C MET A 257 10.42 -5.34 -15.77
N ALA A 258 11.73 -5.58 -15.61
CA ALA A 258 12.74 -5.21 -16.60
C ALA A 258 12.55 -5.94 -17.94
N GLY A 259 12.27 -7.24 -17.88
CA GLY A 259 12.04 -8.09 -19.05
C GLY A 259 10.75 -7.76 -19.78
N LEU A 260 9.63 -7.61 -19.04
CA LEU A 260 8.35 -7.20 -19.61
C LEU A 260 8.44 -5.82 -20.27
N LEU A 261 9.15 -4.87 -19.65
CA LEU A 261 9.38 -3.56 -20.26
C LEU A 261 10.16 -3.70 -21.59
N ALA A 262 11.19 -4.54 -21.62
CA ALA A 262 12.01 -4.76 -22.82
C ALA A 262 11.25 -5.44 -23.96
N GLN A 263 10.24 -6.26 -23.63
CA GLN A 263 9.38 -6.96 -24.57
C GLN A 263 8.14 -6.16 -24.97
N SER A 264 7.89 -5.03 -24.31
CA SER A 264 6.77 -4.15 -24.62
C SER A 264 7.08 -3.18 -25.77
N ASP A 265 6.07 -2.47 -26.25
CA ASP A 265 6.22 -1.39 -27.25
C ASP A 265 6.78 -0.09 -26.65
N PHE A 266 7.28 -0.10 -25.42
CA PHE A 266 7.83 1.08 -24.77
C PHE A 266 9.12 1.54 -25.46
N SER A 267 9.11 2.78 -25.94
CA SER A 267 10.23 3.40 -26.67
C SER A 267 10.81 4.63 -25.95
N GLY A 268 10.36 4.89 -24.72
CA GLY A 268 10.81 6.00 -23.90
C GLY A 268 12.19 5.79 -23.26
N GLU A 269 12.63 6.78 -22.48
CA GLU A 269 13.91 6.72 -21.77
C GLU A 269 13.82 5.71 -20.61
N VAL A 270 14.82 4.83 -20.46
CA VAL A 270 14.92 3.92 -19.31
C VAL A 270 16.22 4.21 -18.55
N LEU A 271 16.08 4.70 -17.32
CA LEU A 271 17.15 4.78 -16.34
C LEU A 271 16.94 3.72 -15.27
N SER A 272 17.82 2.72 -15.22
CA SER A 272 17.81 1.73 -14.17
C SER A 272 18.84 2.05 -13.09
N TYR A 273 18.60 1.58 -11.86
CA TYR A 273 19.58 1.72 -10.78
C TYR A 273 19.51 0.58 -9.78
N SER A 274 20.63 0.31 -9.12
CA SER A 274 20.70 -0.57 -7.95
C SER A 274 21.35 0.18 -6.80
N TYR A 275 20.88 -0.04 -5.57
CA TYR A 275 21.53 0.47 -4.37
C TYR A 275 22.17 -0.66 -3.57
N GLY A 276 23.21 -0.35 -2.82
CA GLY A 276 23.86 -1.31 -1.92
C GLY A 276 25.39 -1.21 -1.94
N GLN A 277 26.04 -2.15 -1.25
CA GLN A 277 27.49 -2.37 -1.40
C GLN A 277 27.79 -2.89 -2.81
N SER A 278 28.92 -2.46 -3.39
CA SER A 278 29.30 -2.85 -4.77
C SER A 278 29.46 -4.36 -4.97
N SER A 279 29.83 -5.09 -3.91
CA SER A 279 29.97 -6.54 -3.90
C SER A 279 28.64 -7.29 -3.74
N SER A 280 27.54 -6.60 -3.43
CA SER A 280 26.25 -7.23 -3.16
C SER A 280 25.71 -7.93 -4.41
N ARG A 281 24.92 -8.99 -4.19
CA ARG A 281 24.28 -9.72 -5.28
C ARG A 281 23.31 -8.84 -6.07
N ASP A 282 22.58 -7.95 -5.40
CA ASP A 282 21.64 -7.06 -6.06
C ASP A 282 22.32 -6.07 -7.02
N VAL A 283 23.43 -5.45 -6.60
CA VAL A 283 24.18 -4.53 -7.47
C VAL A 283 24.82 -5.29 -8.64
N ARG A 284 25.42 -6.46 -8.38
CA ARG A 284 26.06 -7.27 -9.43
C ARG A 284 25.04 -7.78 -10.46
N TYR A 285 23.91 -8.32 -10.01
CA TYR A 285 22.88 -8.86 -10.89
C TYR A 285 22.11 -7.75 -11.58
N GLY A 286 21.71 -6.69 -10.88
CA GLY A 286 21.04 -5.53 -11.47
C GLY A 286 21.83 -4.93 -12.63
N ARG A 287 23.15 -4.74 -12.46
CA ARG A 287 24.05 -4.29 -13.53
C ARG A 287 24.11 -5.26 -14.71
N ALA A 288 24.18 -6.57 -14.45
CA ALA A 288 24.25 -7.57 -15.49
C ALA A 288 22.95 -7.63 -16.33
N ILE A 289 21.80 -7.53 -15.66
CA ILE A 289 20.48 -7.50 -16.32
C ILE A 289 20.34 -6.24 -17.17
N ALA A 290 20.62 -5.06 -16.59
CA ALA A 290 20.54 -3.80 -17.30
C ALA A 290 21.44 -3.78 -18.55
N ARG A 291 22.67 -4.29 -18.44
CA ARG A 291 23.57 -4.45 -19.59
C ARG A 291 22.98 -5.36 -20.66
N LYS A 292 22.37 -6.49 -20.28
CA LYS A 292 21.75 -7.43 -21.22
C LYS A 292 20.57 -6.81 -21.97
N LEU A 293 19.80 -5.96 -21.30
CA LEU A 293 18.62 -5.29 -21.85
C LEU A 293 18.92 -3.93 -22.50
N GLY A 294 20.17 -3.46 -22.47
CA GLY A 294 20.55 -2.16 -23.04
C GLY A 294 20.11 -0.95 -22.21
N TYR A 295 19.72 -1.13 -20.95
CA TYR A 295 19.31 -0.03 -20.09
C TYR A 295 20.50 0.74 -19.52
N ARG A 296 20.40 2.07 -19.48
CA ARG A 296 21.33 2.90 -18.70
C ARG A 296 21.22 2.48 -17.24
N HIS A 297 22.36 2.29 -16.56
CA HIS A 297 22.39 1.74 -15.21
C HIS A 297 23.31 2.52 -14.28
N LEU A 298 22.78 2.93 -13.12
CA LEU A 298 23.54 3.62 -12.07
C LEU A 298 23.60 2.79 -10.79
N HIS A 299 24.69 2.96 -10.05
CA HIS A 299 24.87 2.33 -8.74
C HIS A 299 24.83 3.41 -7.65
N ILE A 300 23.91 3.26 -6.70
CA ILE A 300 23.80 4.10 -5.50
C ILE A 300 24.54 3.40 -4.34
N PRO A 301 25.66 3.93 -3.83
CA PRO A 301 26.40 3.30 -2.75
C PRO A 301 25.67 3.48 -1.41
N THR A 302 25.67 2.43 -0.58
CA THR A 302 25.19 2.49 0.81
C THR A 302 26.37 2.35 1.78
N PRO A 303 26.91 3.46 2.34
CA PRO A 303 27.98 3.40 3.34
C PRO A 303 27.55 2.69 4.64
N ALA A 304 28.49 2.34 5.50
CA ALA A 304 28.21 1.56 6.72
C ALA A 304 27.34 2.30 7.74
N ASP A 305 27.49 3.61 7.84
CA ASP A 305 26.73 4.51 8.73
C ASP A 305 25.48 5.08 8.05
N PHE A 306 25.12 4.54 6.89
CA PHE A 306 23.98 4.99 6.11
C PHE A 306 22.69 5.02 6.96
N MET A 307 22.40 3.94 7.68
CA MET A 307 21.22 3.80 8.52
C MET A 307 21.14 4.86 9.63
N THR A 308 22.25 5.09 10.34
CA THR A 308 22.29 6.04 11.47
C THR A 308 22.17 7.48 11.00
N ARG A 309 22.68 7.81 9.80
CA ARG A 309 22.52 9.14 9.18
C ARG A 309 21.09 9.51 8.83
N HIS A 310 20.24 8.52 8.51
CA HIS A 310 18.90 8.76 7.97
C HIS A 310 17.76 8.31 8.89
N LEU A 311 18.06 7.85 10.10
CA LEU A 311 17.08 7.28 11.03
C LEU A 311 15.95 8.28 11.38
N GLU A 312 16.27 9.51 11.74
CA GLU A 312 15.25 10.51 12.11
C GLU A 312 14.36 10.89 10.91
N GLN A 313 14.96 11.07 9.75
CA GLN A 313 14.23 11.34 8.50
C GLN A 313 13.31 10.17 8.14
N ALA A 314 13.76 8.93 8.34
CA ALA A 314 12.96 7.74 8.15
C ALA A 314 11.83 7.64 9.20
N ALA A 315 12.07 7.93 10.47
CA ALA A 315 11.01 7.94 11.47
C ALA A 315 9.91 8.95 11.11
N TRP A 316 10.30 10.17 10.70
CA TRP A 316 9.34 11.21 10.31
C TRP A 316 8.58 10.89 9.01
N ARG A 317 9.24 10.34 7.98
CA ARG A 317 8.60 10.03 6.68
C ARG A 317 7.66 8.83 6.73
N PHE A 318 7.77 7.98 7.74
CA PHE A 318 7.01 6.73 7.85
C PHE A 318 6.16 6.67 9.11
N ASP A 319 6.10 7.75 9.89
CA ASP A 319 5.39 7.80 11.18
C ASP A 319 5.79 6.67 12.14
N SER A 320 7.03 6.18 12.04
CA SER A 320 7.51 4.98 12.76
C SER A 320 6.64 3.73 12.59
N GLU A 321 5.85 3.66 11.51
CA GLU A 321 5.05 2.46 11.16
C GLU A 321 5.91 1.35 10.56
N TRP A 322 7.15 1.68 10.15
CA TRP A 322 8.13 0.74 9.61
C TRP A 322 9.49 0.87 10.31
N PRO A 323 10.21 -0.24 10.49
CA PRO A 323 11.60 -0.20 10.91
C PRO A 323 12.46 0.45 9.81
N ALA A 324 13.47 1.22 10.24
CA ALA A 324 14.27 2.08 9.38
C ALA A 324 15.06 1.32 8.29
N ASP A 325 15.32 0.03 8.48
CA ASP A 325 16.11 -0.80 7.57
C ASP A 325 15.32 -1.15 6.31
N SER A 326 14.01 -1.32 6.46
CA SER A 326 13.05 -1.51 5.36
C SER A 326 12.78 -0.22 4.58
N ASN A 327 13.19 0.94 5.14
CA ASN A 327 12.81 2.26 4.65
C ASN A 327 13.69 2.76 3.48
N TRP A 328 14.96 2.37 3.39
CA TRP A 328 15.89 2.99 2.44
C TRP A 328 15.58 2.71 0.98
N GLY A 329 15.52 1.41 0.62
CA GLY A 329 15.36 0.98 -0.77
C GLY A 329 14.10 1.50 -1.44
N ALA A 330 13.02 1.55 -0.65
CA ALA A 330 11.68 1.90 -1.05
C ALA A 330 11.44 3.41 -1.22
N ARG A 331 12.07 4.28 -0.41
CA ARG A 331 11.66 5.70 -0.30
C ARG A 331 12.72 6.75 -0.65
N PHE A 332 14.00 6.41 -0.72
CA PHE A 332 15.05 7.42 -0.90
C PHE A 332 15.96 7.15 -2.08
N SER A 333 15.97 5.92 -2.56
CA SER A 333 16.80 5.54 -3.68
C SER A 333 16.40 6.29 -4.96
N HIS A 334 15.10 6.55 -5.16
CA HIS A 334 14.55 7.26 -6.33
C HIS A 334 14.79 8.78 -6.33
N THR A 335 15.24 9.34 -5.21
CA THR A 335 15.62 10.76 -5.08
C THR A 335 17.11 10.96 -4.87
N HIS A 336 17.91 9.90 -4.98
CA HIS A 336 19.34 9.99 -4.70
C HIS A 336 20.05 10.90 -5.74
N PRO A 337 20.92 11.85 -5.32
CA PRO A 337 21.52 12.84 -6.23
C PRO A 337 22.31 12.25 -7.41
N ILE A 338 22.85 11.03 -7.28
CA ILE A 338 23.52 10.30 -8.39
C ILE A 338 22.60 10.09 -9.59
N LEU A 339 21.28 10.00 -9.39
CA LEU A 339 20.32 9.85 -10.48
C LEU A 339 20.24 11.09 -11.38
N GLY A 340 20.68 12.26 -10.88
CA GLY A 340 20.57 13.53 -11.59
C GLY A 340 19.14 14.08 -11.54
N ASP A 341 18.73 14.77 -12.61
CA ASP A 341 17.36 15.26 -12.76
C ASP A 341 16.42 14.11 -13.16
N VAL A 342 15.54 13.75 -12.23
CA VAL A 342 14.54 12.68 -12.40
C VAL A 342 13.14 13.21 -12.69
N ARG A 343 12.98 14.49 -13.03
CA ARG A 343 11.69 15.05 -13.47
C ARG A 343 11.16 14.36 -14.73
N GLY A 344 9.86 14.11 -14.75
CA GLY A 344 9.17 13.36 -15.81
C GLY A 344 9.37 11.85 -15.76
N PHE A 345 10.13 11.30 -14.80
CA PHE A 345 10.27 9.86 -14.65
C PHE A 345 9.11 9.26 -13.84
N THR A 346 8.62 8.11 -14.31
CA THR A 346 7.73 7.22 -13.56
C THR A 346 8.53 6.05 -13.02
N VAL A 347 8.39 5.74 -11.73
CA VAL A 347 9.03 4.59 -11.10
C VAL A 347 8.25 3.31 -11.42
N LEU A 348 8.87 2.41 -12.18
CA LEU A 348 8.33 1.07 -12.43
C LEU A 348 8.81 0.11 -11.35
N SER A 349 7.89 -0.27 -10.46
CA SER A 349 8.20 -1.09 -9.30
C SER A 349 7.72 -2.54 -9.48
N GLY A 350 8.55 -3.48 -9.03
CA GLY A 350 8.18 -4.89 -8.84
C GLY A 350 7.62 -5.23 -7.46
N PHE A 351 7.34 -4.24 -6.60
CA PHE A 351 6.79 -4.50 -5.27
C PHE A 351 5.50 -5.33 -5.33
N MET A 352 5.24 -6.12 -4.28
CA MET A 352 4.15 -7.09 -4.16
C MET A 352 4.25 -8.37 -5.01
N GLY A 353 5.18 -8.48 -5.98
CA GLY A 353 5.30 -9.69 -6.81
C GLY A 353 5.49 -10.96 -5.99
N ASP A 354 6.43 -10.92 -5.06
CA ASP A 354 6.66 -11.98 -4.09
C ASP A 354 5.41 -12.33 -3.24
N SER A 355 4.67 -11.33 -2.76
CA SER A 355 3.49 -11.55 -1.91
C SER A 355 2.31 -12.14 -2.69
N ILE A 356 2.15 -11.77 -3.95
CA ILE A 356 1.06 -12.23 -4.81
C ILE A 356 1.37 -13.58 -5.45
N LEU A 357 2.64 -13.89 -5.74
CA LEU A 357 3.06 -15.10 -6.48
C LEU A 357 3.77 -16.14 -5.61
N GLY A 358 3.59 -16.09 -4.28
CA GLY A 358 3.94 -17.21 -3.39
C GLY A 358 5.34 -17.18 -2.81
N ALA A 359 5.73 -16.06 -2.19
CA ALA A 359 6.91 -15.98 -1.36
C ALA A 359 6.74 -16.73 -0.04
N ASP A 360 7.69 -17.62 0.24
CA ASP A 360 7.77 -18.35 1.50
C ASP A 360 8.82 -17.68 2.41
N ARG A 361 8.56 -16.43 2.83
CA ARG A 361 9.47 -15.68 3.72
C ARG A 361 9.69 -16.41 5.05
N TYR A 362 8.67 -17.13 5.52
CA TYR A 362 8.64 -17.68 6.88
C TYR A 362 8.67 -19.21 6.92
N HIS A 363 8.87 -19.86 5.77
CA HIS A 363 8.88 -21.32 5.66
C HIS A 363 7.61 -21.96 6.25
N TYR A 364 6.46 -21.29 6.11
CA TYR A 364 5.22 -21.68 6.79
C TYR A 364 4.85 -23.13 6.49
N ARG A 365 4.97 -23.54 5.22
CA ARG A 365 4.72 -24.92 4.80
C ARG A 365 5.64 -25.92 5.49
N ARG A 366 6.93 -25.58 5.71
CA ARG A 366 7.85 -26.46 6.43
C ARG A 366 7.48 -26.63 7.90
N ARG A 367 6.80 -25.64 8.50
CA ARG A 367 6.38 -25.67 9.91
C ARG A 367 5.01 -26.30 10.11
N ALA A 368 4.10 -26.13 9.16
CA ALA A 368 2.67 -26.44 9.34
C ALA A 368 2.18 -27.63 8.50
N GLY A 369 2.90 -28.02 7.44
CA GLY A 369 2.44 -29.04 6.51
C GLY A 369 1.28 -28.58 5.61
N ASP A 370 0.57 -29.55 5.03
CA ASP A 370 -0.50 -29.33 4.05
C ASP A 370 -1.91 -29.66 4.61
N ILE A 371 -2.00 -30.11 5.86
CA ILE A 371 -3.27 -30.47 6.52
C ILE A 371 -3.81 -29.21 7.22
N PRO A 372 -5.10 -28.84 7.04
CA PRO A 372 -5.73 -27.76 7.79
C PRO A 372 -5.56 -27.91 9.30
N LEU A 373 -5.39 -26.78 9.99
CA LEU A 373 -5.12 -26.69 11.42
C LEU A 373 -6.21 -25.85 12.08
N ASP A 374 -6.47 -26.08 13.36
CA ASP A 374 -7.38 -25.19 14.10
C ASP A 374 -6.76 -23.79 14.29
N ALA A 375 -7.58 -22.85 14.76
CA ALA A 375 -7.16 -21.46 14.92
C ALA A 375 -6.03 -21.29 15.95
N GLU A 376 -5.99 -22.13 16.99
CA GLU A 376 -4.98 -22.09 18.05
C GLU A 376 -3.61 -22.51 17.49
N GLN A 377 -3.57 -23.63 16.77
CA GLN A 377 -2.38 -24.12 16.09
C GLN A 377 -1.85 -23.13 15.04
N LEU A 378 -2.74 -22.51 14.26
CA LEU A 378 -2.35 -21.45 13.32
C LEU A 378 -1.75 -20.24 14.04
N ALA A 379 -2.34 -19.85 15.17
CA ALA A 379 -1.84 -18.74 15.99
C ALA A 379 -0.45 -19.06 16.59
N GLU A 380 -0.21 -20.29 17.07
CA GLU A 380 1.11 -20.72 17.54
C GLU A 380 2.17 -20.61 16.44
N ILE A 381 1.83 -21.02 15.22
CA ILE A 381 2.73 -20.87 14.06
C ILE A 381 2.96 -19.40 13.76
N PHE A 382 1.92 -18.57 13.75
CA PHE A 382 2.03 -17.13 13.56
C PHE A 382 2.99 -16.50 14.58
N PHE A 383 2.81 -16.74 15.88
CA PHE A 383 3.66 -16.15 16.91
C PHE A 383 5.09 -16.69 16.90
N SER A 384 5.31 -17.94 16.50
CA SER A 384 6.66 -18.53 16.39
C SER A 384 7.41 -18.13 15.13
N ALA A 385 6.71 -17.74 14.06
CA ALA A 385 7.30 -17.43 12.76
C ALA A 385 7.81 -16.00 12.63
N VAL A 386 7.31 -15.07 13.46
CA VAL A 386 7.41 -13.63 13.17
C VAL A 386 8.35 -12.88 14.16
N ARG A 387 9.16 -13.58 14.97
CA ARG A 387 10.23 -12.92 15.76
C ARG A 387 11.43 -12.55 14.88
N ASP A 388 11.36 -11.40 14.22
CA ASP A 388 12.44 -10.89 13.37
C ASP A 388 13.54 -10.15 14.15
N MET A 389 13.32 -9.75 15.42
CA MET A 389 14.34 -9.00 16.20
C MET A 389 14.60 -9.56 17.62
N PRO A 390 15.87 -9.71 18.03
CA PRO A 390 16.24 -9.99 19.42
C PRO A 390 16.15 -8.69 20.23
N ILE A 391 14.99 -8.44 20.82
CA ILE A 391 14.67 -7.23 21.58
C ILE A 391 14.41 -7.53 23.05
N ASP A 392 15.12 -8.54 23.57
CA ASP A 392 15.05 -8.93 24.98
C ASP A 392 15.29 -7.70 25.88
N GLY A 393 14.32 -7.41 26.75
CA GLY A 393 14.29 -6.22 27.61
C GLY A 393 13.40 -5.07 27.11
N LEU A 394 13.35 -4.77 25.80
CA LEU A 394 12.40 -3.79 25.25
C LEU A 394 10.97 -4.36 25.22
N LEU A 395 10.83 -5.65 24.91
CA LEU A 395 9.53 -6.32 25.03
C LEU A 395 8.99 -6.32 26.44
N GLN A 396 9.83 -6.43 27.48
CA GLN A 396 9.37 -6.39 28.87
C GLN A 396 8.79 -5.02 29.24
N GLN A 397 9.25 -3.94 28.60
CA GLN A 397 8.72 -2.60 28.82
C GLN A 397 7.43 -2.34 28.03
N ALA A 398 7.20 -3.07 26.94
CA ALA A 398 6.02 -2.96 26.08
C ALA A 398 4.93 -4.00 26.39
N SER A 399 5.30 -5.15 26.94
CA SER A 399 4.42 -6.26 27.30
C SER A 399 3.60 -5.88 28.53
N SER A 400 2.29 -5.93 28.35
CA SER A 400 1.30 -5.88 29.41
C SER A 400 0.23 -6.93 29.10
N ALA A 401 -0.49 -7.38 30.12
CA ALA A 401 -1.60 -8.31 29.93
C ALA A 401 -2.66 -7.74 28.94
N GLU A 402 -2.83 -6.42 28.93
CA GLU A 402 -3.70 -5.73 27.96
C GLU A 402 -3.15 -5.85 26.53
N ALA A 403 -1.86 -5.58 26.33
CA ALA A 403 -1.22 -5.64 25.02
C ALA A 403 -1.28 -7.05 24.45
N GLU A 404 -0.97 -8.06 25.27
CA GLU A 404 -1.04 -9.47 24.88
C GLU A 404 -2.45 -9.87 24.51
N SER A 405 -3.45 -9.60 25.37
CA SER A 405 -4.84 -9.94 25.08
C SER A 405 -5.35 -9.33 23.77
N ARG A 406 -5.03 -8.06 23.50
CA ARG A 406 -5.42 -7.39 22.24
C ARG A 406 -4.73 -7.97 21.02
N ILE A 407 -3.43 -8.29 21.13
CA ILE A 407 -2.68 -8.94 20.04
C ILE A 407 -3.24 -10.33 19.75
N PHE A 408 -3.50 -11.15 20.77
CA PHE A 408 -4.13 -12.47 20.61
C PHE A 408 -5.51 -12.36 19.96
N ALA A 409 -6.36 -11.45 20.43
CA ALA A 409 -7.69 -11.25 19.85
C ALA A 409 -7.63 -10.88 18.35
N ILE A 410 -6.72 -10.00 17.95
CA ILE A 410 -6.53 -9.63 16.54
C ILE A 410 -6.11 -10.84 15.69
N VAL A 411 -5.17 -11.64 16.19
CA VAL A 411 -4.68 -12.83 15.49
C VAL A 411 -5.78 -13.89 15.37
N GLU A 412 -6.54 -14.11 16.44
CA GLU A 412 -7.68 -15.03 16.46
C GLU A 412 -8.78 -14.57 15.48
N GLU A 413 -9.18 -13.30 15.52
CA GLU A 413 -10.16 -12.72 14.57
C GLU A 413 -9.71 -12.90 13.11
N THR A 414 -8.40 -12.81 12.85
CA THR A 414 -7.85 -12.96 11.51
C THR A 414 -7.77 -14.41 11.05
N LEU A 415 -7.38 -15.34 11.94
CA LEU A 415 -7.10 -16.74 11.57
C LEU A 415 -8.29 -17.67 11.73
N ALA A 416 -9.24 -17.38 12.64
CA ALA A 416 -10.41 -18.23 12.86
C ALA A 416 -11.24 -18.47 11.59
N PRO A 417 -11.49 -17.47 10.71
CA PRO A 417 -12.16 -17.68 9.43
C PRO A 417 -11.34 -18.49 8.40
N LEU A 418 -10.05 -18.71 8.67
CA LEU A 418 -9.08 -19.31 7.74
C LEU A 418 -8.67 -20.74 8.11
N LYS A 419 -9.18 -21.28 9.23
CA LYS A 419 -8.79 -22.58 9.78
C LYS A 419 -9.00 -23.77 8.84
N ASP A 420 -9.98 -23.67 7.94
CA ASP A 420 -10.31 -24.74 7.00
C ASP A 420 -9.40 -24.74 5.75
N LEU A 421 -8.55 -23.71 5.61
CA LEU A 421 -7.58 -23.63 4.52
C LEU A 421 -6.32 -24.42 4.85
N VAL A 422 -5.57 -24.77 3.80
CA VAL A 422 -4.19 -25.23 3.95
C VAL A 422 -3.40 -24.15 4.71
N PRO A 423 -2.62 -24.49 5.76
CA PRO A 423 -2.00 -23.50 6.65
C PRO A 423 -1.16 -22.44 5.94
N PHE A 424 -0.45 -22.83 4.87
CA PHE A 424 0.30 -21.88 4.05
C PHE A 424 -0.58 -20.75 3.48
N LEU A 425 -1.78 -21.07 2.99
CA LEU A 425 -2.71 -20.08 2.44
C LEU A 425 -3.35 -19.22 3.53
N ALA A 426 -3.70 -19.82 4.68
CA ALA A 426 -4.20 -19.08 5.83
C ALA A 426 -3.17 -18.03 6.32
N LEU A 427 -1.92 -18.45 6.49
CA LEU A 427 -0.83 -17.58 6.95
C LEU A 427 -0.43 -16.53 5.89
N LEU A 428 -0.47 -16.88 4.60
CA LEU A 428 -0.29 -15.91 3.51
C LEU A 428 -1.37 -14.82 3.54
N ARG A 429 -2.63 -15.20 3.77
CA ARG A 429 -3.73 -14.23 3.88
C ARG A 429 -3.56 -13.34 5.10
N SER A 430 -3.18 -13.90 6.24
CA SER A 430 -2.84 -13.12 7.44
C SER A 430 -1.69 -12.12 7.17
N GLU A 431 -0.65 -12.54 6.45
CA GLU A 431 0.43 -11.66 6.00
C GLU A 431 -0.06 -10.50 5.12
N LEU A 432 -0.98 -10.78 4.19
CA LEU A 432 -1.57 -9.76 3.33
C LEU A 432 -2.43 -8.76 4.14
N ILE A 433 -3.20 -9.26 5.11
CA ILE A 433 -4.10 -8.50 5.98
C ILE A 433 -3.33 -7.66 7.01
N HIS A 434 -2.15 -8.09 7.48
CA HIS A 434 -1.39 -7.32 8.46
C HIS A 434 -0.20 -6.62 7.83
N ARG A 435 0.80 -7.42 7.41
CA ARG A 435 2.10 -6.90 7.03
C ARG A 435 2.07 -6.25 5.67
N GLN A 436 1.65 -6.93 4.60
CA GLN A 436 1.89 -6.45 3.23
C GLN A 436 1.11 -5.18 2.89
N ARG A 437 -0.14 -5.05 3.33
CA ARG A 437 -0.96 -3.84 3.12
C ARG A 437 -0.40 -2.60 3.84
N ARG A 438 0.38 -2.79 4.91
CA ARG A 438 1.05 -1.71 5.66
C ARG A 438 2.48 -1.51 5.18
N HIS A 439 3.08 -2.59 4.68
CA HIS A 439 4.43 -2.65 4.16
C HIS A 439 4.45 -2.55 2.64
N THR A 440 4.86 -3.60 1.96
CA THR A 440 5.25 -3.63 0.55
C THR A 440 4.26 -2.92 -0.40
N ALA A 441 2.94 -3.06 -0.17
CA ALA A 441 1.91 -2.44 -1.00
C ALA A 441 1.92 -0.90 -0.99
N THR A 442 2.49 -0.29 0.06
CA THR A 442 2.48 1.15 0.33
C THR A 442 3.76 1.86 -0.10
N VAL A 443 4.74 1.10 -0.61
CA VAL A 443 5.97 1.70 -1.15
C VAL A 443 5.63 2.68 -2.29
N PRO A 444 4.75 2.36 -3.25
CA PRO A 444 4.35 3.30 -4.28
C PRO A 444 3.78 4.62 -3.72
N GLN A 445 3.00 4.55 -2.63
CA GLN A 445 2.47 5.76 -1.95
C GLN A 445 3.59 6.68 -1.49
N SER A 446 4.70 6.10 -1.05
CA SER A 446 5.87 6.89 -0.77
C SER A 446 6.45 7.59 -1.98
N VAL A 447 6.66 6.80 -3.04
CA VAL A 447 7.48 7.23 -4.15
C VAL A 447 6.81 8.47 -4.76
N GLU A 448 5.48 8.49 -4.71
CA GLU A 448 4.59 9.59 -5.05
C GLU A 448 4.67 10.83 -4.15
N HIS A 449 5.54 10.84 -3.14
CA HIS A 449 5.96 12.10 -2.54
C HIS A 449 6.84 12.90 -3.52
N ASP A 450 7.48 12.24 -4.49
CA ASP A 450 8.43 12.85 -5.41
C ASP A 450 8.10 12.53 -6.89
N LEU A 451 7.76 11.28 -7.22
CA LEU A 451 7.57 10.78 -8.59
C LEU A 451 6.37 9.82 -8.70
N GLU A 452 5.72 9.76 -9.86
CA GLU A 452 4.69 8.75 -10.09
C GLU A 452 5.25 7.33 -9.93
N ALA A 453 4.46 6.42 -9.33
CA ALA A 453 4.84 5.02 -9.19
C ALA A 453 3.78 4.07 -9.74
N ILE A 454 4.22 3.12 -10.56
CA ILE A 454 3.37 2.06 -11.12
C ILE A 454 3.83 0.69 -10.59
N THR A 455 2.87 -0.18 -10.27
CA THR A 455 3.13 -1.51 -9.70
C THR A 455 2.18 -2.53 -10.33
N PRO A 456 2.59 -3.20 -11.42
CA PRO A 456 1.75 -4.16 -12.15
C PRO A 456 1.30 -5.38 -11.34
N PHE A 457 2.03 -5.77 -10.28
CA PHE A 457 1.63 -6.89 -9.41
C PHE A 457 0.37 -6.63 -8.58
N LEU A 458 -0.02 -5.36 -8.41
CA LEU A 458 -1.27 -4.94 -7.78
C LEU A 458 -2.35 -4.62 -8.83
N ASP A 459 -2.28 -5.25 -9.99
CA ASP A 459 -3.36 -5.22 -10.95
C ASP A 459 -4.42 -6.27 -10.58
N THR A 460 -5.70 -5.92 -10.70
CA THR A 460 -6.80 -6.81 -10.30
C THR A 460 -6.77 -8.12 -11.07
N ASP A 461 -6.49 -8.09 -12.37
CA ASP A 461 -6.47 -9.28 -13.21
C ASP A 461 -5.29 -10.20 -12.82
N VAL A 462 -4.15 -9.61 -12.46
CA VAL A 462 -2.97 -10.34 -11.99
C VAL A 462 -3.26 -11.02 -10.66
N VAL A 463 -3.86 -10.30 -9.70
CA VAL A 463 -4.20 -10.87 -8.39
C VAL A 463 -5.31 -11.92 -8.52
N ASP A 464 -6.33 -11.69 -9.33
CA ASP A 464 -7.42 -12.64 -9.58
C ASP A 464 -6.91 -13.92 -10.24
N PHE A 465 -5.96 -13.82 -11.17
CA PHE A 465 -5.27 -14.98 -11.71
C PHE A 465 -4.45 -15.70 -10.63
N ALA A 466 -3.66 -14.94 -9.86
CA ALA A 466 -2.72 -15.49 -8.89
C ALA A 466 -3.39 -16.25 -7.74
N THR A 467 -4.56 -15.79 -7.30
CA THR A 467 -5.31 -16.41 -6.19
C THR A 467 -5.84 -17.81 -6.51
N ARG A 468 -5.84 -18.19 -7.79
CA ARG A 468 -6.30 -19.48 -8.31
C ARG A 468 -5.18 -20.34 -8.90
N ILE A 469 -3.91 -19.96 -8.71
CA ILE A 469 -2.78 -20.81 -9.10
C ILE A 469 -2.83 -22.11 -8.26
N PRO A 470 -2.70 -23.30 -8.88
CA PRO A 470 -2.59 -24.54 -8.13
C PRO A 470 -1.49 -24.47 -7.07
N LEU A 471 -1.79 -24.89 -5.83
CA LEU A 471 -0.88 -24.77 -4.69
C LEU A 471 0.53 -25.34 -4.96
N ALA A 472 0.61 -26.44 -5.71
CA ALA A 472 1.86 -27.08 -6.11
C ALA A 472 2.76 -26.16 -6.97
N LEU A 473 2.16 -25.33 -7.82
CA LEU A 473 2.87 -24.39 -8.70
C LEU A 473 3.10 -23.03 -8.05
N PHE A 474 2.27 -22.67 -7.08
CA PHE A 474 2.39 -21.44 -6.31
C PHE A 474 3.58 -21.51 -5.32
N HIS A 475 3.75 -22.66 -4.67
CA HIS A 475 4.83 -22.87 -3.73
C HIS A 475 6.21 -22.77 -4.40
N ASN A 476 7.22 -22.26 -3.67
CA ASN A 476 8.57 -21.99 -4.19
C ASN A 476 8.62 -21.14 -5.46
N LYS A 477 7.51 -20.45 -5.80
CA LYS A 477 7.39 -19.63 -7.00
C LYS A 477 7.66 -20.43 -8.27
N LEU A 478 7.21 -21.70 -8.35
CA LEU A 478 7.50 -22.56 -9.50
C LEU A 478 6.91 -22.00 -10.78
N LEU A 479 5.62 -21.65 -10.78
CA LEU A 479 4.97 -21.03 -11.93
C LEU A 479 5.68 -19.74 -12.35
N TYR A 480 5.99 -18.91 -11.36
CA TYR A 480 6.63 -17.63 -11.59
C TYR A 480 8.05 -17.77 -12.18
N LYS A 481 8.81 -18.77 -11.72
CA LYS A 481 10.11 -19.11 -12.31
C LYS A 481 9.98 -19.70 -13.71
N HIS A 482 8.91 -20.45 -14.00
CA HIS A 482 8.66 -20.96 -15.34
C HIS A 482 8.38 -19.81 -16.30
N MET A 483 7.48 -18.89 -15.94
CA MET A 483 7.16 -17.70 -16.76
C MET A 483 8.41 -16.86 -17.10
N ILE A 484 9.38 -16.76 -16.18
CA ILE A 484 10.64 -16.01 -16.42
C ILE A 484 11.61 -16.74 -17.36
N ARG A 485 11.56 -18.08 -17.42
CA ARG A 485 12.49 -18.90 -18.21
C ARG A 485 12.07 -18.93 -19.67
#